data_AF-A0A1N7FIR6-F1
#
_entry.id   AF-A0A1N7FIR6-F1
#
_cell.length_a   1.000
_cell.length_b   1.000
_cell.length_c   1.000
_cell.angle_alpha   90.00
_cell.angle_beta   90.00
_cell.angle_gamma   90.00
#
_symmetry.space_group_name_H-M   'P 1'
#
loop_
_entity.id
_entity.type
_entity.pdbx_description
1 polymer ?
#
loop_
_entity_poly.entity_id
_entity_poly.type
_entity_poly.pdbx_seq_one_letter_code
_entity_poly.pdbx_strand_id
1 'polypeptide(L)'
;MNGEFEFPDFEEYIHGEFNKQYAVRVNERVHDRAMSNTKRGELAREIRKIEWKAAFGDARGEAEQIDHEIETLEDEKDDLDAKIRELQAEREGVERRLTRLRERRKNVDTSEQKLETIMETLEDDVWDGRPVNTELSSVKKAARLAQVEPDDIIDRLKERTGAPDHAFVRPGESRFKWSPAEAARIKAELDN
;
A
#
# COMPACT_ATOMS: atom_id res chain seq x y z
N MET A 1 -47.30 22.06 45.67
CA MET A 1 -46.75 22.21 44.31
C MET A 1 -45.27 22.52 44.48
N ASN A 2 -44.44 21.53 44.15
CA ASN A 2 -42.99 21.65 44.05
C ASN A 2 -42.68 22.36 42.73
N GLY A 3 -41.73 23.30 42.75
CA GLY A 3 -41.19 23.93 41.56
C GLY A 3 -39.70 24.13 41.79
N GLU A 4 -38.92 23.13 41.37
CA GLU A 4 -37.47 23.20 41.22
C GLU A 4 -37.11 24.36 40.29
N PHE A 5 -36.11 25.14 40.67
CA PHE A 5 -35.47 26.10 39.77
C PHE A 5 -34.01 25.69 39.64
N GLU A 6 -33.74 24.96 38.56
CA GLU A 6 -32.42 24.51 38.12
C GLU A 6 -31.55 25.72 37.75
N PHE A 7 -30.30 25.70 38.19
CA PHE A 7 -29.26 26.61 37.69
C PHE A 7 -28.74 26.05 36.36
N PRO A 8 -28.80 26.80 35.25
CA PRO A 8 -28.17 26.37 34.00
C PRO A 8 -26.63 26.51 34.07
N ASP A 9 -25.98 25.50 33.50
CA ASP A 9 -24.54 25.25 33.46
C ASP A 9 -23.71 26.35 32.78
N PHE A 10 -22.46 26.43 33.25
CA PHE A 10 -21.52 27.56 33.17
C PHE A 10 -20.65 27.60 31.88
N GLU A 11 -21.12 27.09 30.74
CA GLU A 11 -20.22 26.82 29.59
C GLU A 11 -20.34 27.72 28.36
N GLU A 12 -21.17 28.77 28.33
CA GLU A 12 -21.31 29.54 27.09
C GLU A 12 -21.43 31.05 27.32
N TYR A 13 -20.31 31.71 27.65
CA TYR A 13 -20.18 33.17 27.50
C TYR A 13 -18.74 33.60 27.19
N ILE A 14 -18.14 32.98 26.18
CA ILE A 14 -17.01 33.61 25.46
C ILE A 14 -17.62 34.44 24.33
N HIS A 15 -17.69 35.77 24.55
CA HIS A 15 -17.42 36.85 23.59
C HIS A 15 -18.23 38.11 23.94
N GLY A 16 -17.54 39.12 24.48
CA GLY A 16 -18.07 40.46 24.68
C GLY A 16 -17.09 41.33 25.44
N GLU A 17 -16.34 42.16 24.71
CA GLU A 17 -15.36 43.13 25.21
C GLU A 17 -15.87 43.96 26.40
N PHE A 18 -15.09 44.04 27.49
CA PHE A 18 -15.04 45.23 28.37
C PHE A 18 -13.74 45.27 29.20
N ASN A 19 -12.74 45.97 28.65
CA ASN A 19 -11.85 46.96 29.30
C ASN A 19 -11.83 47.07 30.84
N LYS A 20 -10.63 46.97 31.45
CA LYS A 20 -9.93 48.06 32.21
C LYS A 20 -8.81 47.47 33.10
N GLN A 21 -7.55 47.80 32.78
CA GLN A 21 -6.46 47.65 33.74
C GLN A 21 -6.64 48.70 34.85
N TYR A 22 -7.10 48.28 36.03
CA TYR A 22 -7.07 49.13 37.22
C TYR A 22 -5.65 49.12 37.78
N ALA A 23 -4.90 50.22 37.59
CA ALA A 23 -3.71 50.49 38.38
C ALA A 23 -4.14 50.78 39.82
N VAL A 24 -4.33 49.73 40.62
CA VAL A 24 -4.61 49.85 42.05
C VAL A 24 -3.30 50.24 42.73
N ARG A 25 -3.23 51.47 43.26
CA ARG A 25 -2.13 51.92 44.11
C ARG A 25 -2.18 51.10 45.42
N VAL A 26 -1.42 50.02 45.48
CA VAL A 26 -1.33 49.18 46.68
C VAL A 26 -0.64 50.00 47.78
N ASN A 27 -1.30 50.12 48.94
CA ASN A 27 -0.73 50.80 50.10
C ASN A 27 0.57 50.07 50.53
N GLU A 28 1.64 50.82 50.78
CA GLU A 28 2.98 50.30 51.09
C GLU A 28 2.96 49.26 52.22
N ARG A 29 2.08 49.44 53.22
CA ARG A 29 1.88 48.49 54.33
C ARG A 29 1.28 47.14 53.91
N VAL A 30 0.48 47.12 52.84
CA VAL A 30 -0.11 45.90 52.26
C VAL A 30 0.93 45.18 51.41
N HIS A 31 1.74 45.93 50.66
CA HIS A 31 2.87 45.38 49.90
C HIS A 31 3.91 44.73 50.84
N ASP A 32 4.31 45.42 51.91
CA ASP A 32 5.31 44.91 52.86
C ASP A 32 4.81 43.69 53.64
N ARG A 33 3.51 43.66 53.97
CA ARG A 33 2.89 42.50 54.62
C ARG A 33 2.75 41.31 53.66
N ALA A 34 2.45 41.55 52.39
CA ALA A 34 2.46 40.52 51.35
C ALA A 34 3.87 39.96 51.14
N MET A 35 4.89 40.84 51.05
CA MET A 35 6.30 40.45 50.91
C MET A 35 6.86 39.72 52.13
N SER A 36 6.44 40.08 53.34
CA SER A 36 6.82 39.36 54.57
C SER A 36 6.17 37.98 54.64
N ASN A 37 4.90 37.87 54.21
CA ASN A 37 4.18 36.61 54.16
C ASN A 37 4.70 35.67 53.07
N THR A 38 5.11 36.19 51.90
CA THR A 38 5.76 35.38 50.86
C THR A 38 7.12 34.87 51.34
N LYS A 39 7.95 35.72 51.96
CA LYS A 39 9.24 35.31 52.56
C LYS A 39 9.08 34.25 53.66
N ARG A 40 8.06 34.37 54.52
CA ARG A 40 7.73 33.33 55.51
C ARG A 40 7.23 32.03 54.86
N GLY A 41 6.47 32.14 53.77
CA GLY A 41 6.04 30.99 52.98
C GLY A 41 7.17 30.29 52.22
N GLU A 42 8.19 31.03 51.78
CA GLU A 42 9.43 30.52 51.20
C GLU A 42 10.27 29.79 52.25
N LEU A 43 10.45 30.41 53.42
CA LEU A 43 11.15 29.77 54.54
C LEU A 43 10.46 28.47 54.96
N ALA A 44 9.13 28.45 55.00
CA ALA A 44 8.35 27.24 55.30
C ALA A 44 8.40 26.18 54.17
N ARG A 45 8.68 26.58 52.92
CA ARG A 45 8.93 25.63 51.83
C ARG A 45 10.33 25.02 51.94
N GLU A 46 11.33 25.83 52.27
CA GLU A 46 12.70 25.33 52.50
C GLU A 46 12.79 24.43 53.72
N ILE A 47 12.15 24.79 54.83
CA ILE A 47 12.08 23.95 56.04
C ILE A 47 11.42 22.61 55.72
N ARG A 48 10.27 22.60 55.02
CA ARG A 48 9.64 21.36 54.58
C ARG A 48 10.54 20.53 53.67
N LYS A 49 11.27 21.17 52.75
CA LYS A 49 12.19 20.47 51.85
C LYS A 49 13.35 19.83 52.60
N ILE A 50 13.89 20.51 53.61
CA ILE A 50 14.96 19.99 54.48
C ILE A 50 14.44 18.88 55.39
N GLU A 51 13.27 19.05 55.99
CA GLU A 51 12.61 18.03 56.84
C GLU A 51 12.25 16.77 56.03
N TRP A 52 11.77 16.92 54.80
CA TRP A 52 11.44 15.80 53.93
C TRP A 52 12.68 15.02 53.50
N LYS A 53 13.76 15.73 53.20
CA LYS A 53 15.07 15.15 52.89
C LYS A 53 15.70 14.45 54.10
N ALA A 54 15.47 14.99 55.30
CA ALA A 54 15.92 14.40 56.56
C ALA A 54 15.06 13.19 57.01
N ALA A 55 13.76 13.17 56.68
CA ALA A 55 12.83 12.13 57.11
C ALA A 55 12.82 10.88 56.21
N PHE A 56 13.06 11.05 54.91
CA PHE A 56 12.91 9.95 53.93
C PHE A 56 14.19 9.56 53.18
N GLY A 57 15.24 10.39 53.23
CA GLY A 57 16.53 10.13 52.57
C GLY A 57 16.46 10.10 51.03
N ASP A 58 17.61 10.14 50.37
CA ASP A 58 17.74 10.10 48.90
C ASP A 58 17.10 8.83 48.28
N ALA A 59 16.96 7.74 49.06
CA ALA A 59 16.41 6.46 48.64
C ALA A 59 14.93 6.50 48.18
N ARG A 60 14.09 7.40 48.76
CA ARG A 60 12.70 7.54 48.30
C ARG A 60 12.61 8.26 46.94
N GLY A 61 13.50 9.21 46.70
CA GLY A 61 13.61 9.90 45.41
C GLY A 61 14.17 8.98 44.32
N GLU A 62 15.14 8.13 44.66
CA GLU A 62 15.65 7.09 43.75
C GLU A 62 14.56 6.05 43.41
N ALA A 63 13.78 5.60 44.39
CA ALA A 63 12.67 4.68 44.15
C ALA A 63 11.61 5.29 43.22
N GLU A 64 11.20 6.54 43.47
CA GLU A 64 10.22 7.24 42.60
C GLU A 64 10.78 7.47 41.17
N GLN A 65 12.08 7.69 41.01
CA GLN A 65 12.71 7.78 39.68
C GLN A 65 12.75 6.44 38.95
N ILE A 66 13.09 5.36 39.66
CA ILE A 66 13.11 4.01 39.10
C ILE A 66 11.69 3.60 38.68
N ASP A 67 10.68 3.87 39.51
CA ASP A 67 9.28 3.55 39.18
C ASP A 67 8.83 4.31 37.91
N HIS A 68 9.21 5.57 37.76
CA HIS A 68 8.91 6.35 36.56
C HIS A 68 9.65 5.83 35.31
N GLU A 69 10.90 5.40 35.46
CA GLU A 69 11.67 4.80 34.37
C GLU A 69 11.09 3.44 33.96
N ILE A 70 10.61 2.63 34.92
CA ILE A 70 9.88 1.39 34.64
C ILE A 70 8.61 1.68 33.85
N GLU A 71 7.77 2.62 34.31
CA GLU A 71 6.53 2.99 33.62
C GLU A 71 6.80 3.46 32.18
N THR A 72 7.83 4.30 32.00
CA THR A 72 8.24 4.77 30.67
C THR A 72 8.68 3.61 29.77
N LEU A 73 9.48 2.67 30.29
CA LEU A 73 9.94 1.51 29.53
C LEU A 73 8.81 0.51 29.24
N GLU A 74 7.81 0.40 30.11
CA GLU A 74 6.60 -0.39 29.87
C GLU A 74 5.76 0.21 28.74
N ASP A 75 5.56 1.53 28.73
CA ASP A 75 4.90 2.25 27.65
C ASP A 75 5.65 2.08 26.32
N GLU A 76 6.97 2.29 26.31
CA GLU A 76 7.82 2.10 25.12
C GLU A 76 7.74 0.65 24.58
N LYS A 77 7.72 -0.32 25.49
CA LYS A 77 7.58 -1.74 25.13
C LYS A 77 6.23 -2.00 24.46
N ASP A 78 5.15 -1.46 25.01
CA ASP A 78 3.80 -1.69 24.49
C ASP A 78 3.61 -1.02 23.11
N ASP A 79 4.21 0.16 22.91
CA ASP A 79 4.28 0.83 21.59
C ASP A 79 5.06 -0.01 20.56
N LEU A 80 6.21 -0.57 20.96
CA LEU A 80 6.99 -1.47 20.11
C LEU A 80 6.21 -2.73 19.75
N ASP A 81 5.50 -3.33 20.71
CA ASP A 81 4.67 -4.51 20.49
C ASP A 81 3.52 -4.20 19.51
N ALA A 82 2.89 -3.03 19.61
CA ALA A 82 1.88 -2.58 18.66
C ALA A 82 2.46 -2.46 17.24
N LYS A 83 3.64 -1.85 17.12
CA LYS A 83 4.35 -1.70 15.83
C LYS A 83 4.76 -3.04 15.23
N ILE A 84 5.18 -4.00 16.05
CA ILE A 84 5.50 -5.36 15.61
C ILE A 84 4.26 -6.01 15.01
N ARG A 85 3.09 -5.90 15.65
CA ARG A 85 1.83 -6.47 15.13
C ARG A 85 1.43 -5.84 13.80
N GLU A 86 1.58 -4.52 13.66
CA GLU A 86 1.31 -3.81 12.40
C GLU A 86 2.24 -4.31 11.28
N LEU A 87 3.54 -4.37 11.53
CA LEU A 87 4.53 -4.85 10.56
C LEU A 87 4.31 -6.32 10.18
N GLN A 88 3.87 -7.16 11.13
CA GLN A 88 3.50 -8.56 10.85
C GLN A 88 2.30 -8.63 9.90
N ALA A 89 1.25 -7.83 10.15
CA ALA A 89 0.09 -7.77 9.27
C ALA A 89 0.43 -7.26 7.87
N GLU A 90 1.31 -6.25 7.76
CA GLU A 90 1.81 -5.75 6.48
C GLU A 90 2.60 -6.85 5.74
N ARG A 91 3.52 -7.52 6.44
CA ARG A 91 4.30 -8.64 5.90
C ARG A 91 3.39 -9.73 5.34
N GLU A 92 2.37 -10.15 6.09
CA GLU A 92 1.38 -11.14 5.61
C GLU A 92 0.60 -10.65 4.38
N GLY A 93 0.29 -9.36 4.31
CA GLY A 93 -0.30 -8.73 3.13
C GLY A 93 0.60 -8.83 1.90
N VAL A 94 1.88 -8.51 2.06
CA VAL A 94 2.90 -8.61 1.01
C VAL A 94 3.10 -10.06 0.56
N GLU A 95 3.18 -11.02 1.49
CA GLU A 95 3.34 -12.45 1.18
C GLU A 95 2.17 -13.00 0.37
N ARG A 96 0.94 -12.63 0.73
CA ARG A 96 -0.27 -12.98 -0.05
C ARG A 96 -0.20 -12.41 -1.47
N ARG A 97 0.16 -11.13 -1.61
CA ARG A 97 0.30 -10.49 -2.93
C ARG A 97 1.40 -11.16 -3.77
N LEU A 98 2.54 -11.46 -3.17
CA LEU A 98 3.66 -12.14 -3.82
C LEU A 98 3.26 -13.53 -4.32
N THR A 99 2.54 -14.29 -3.50
CA THR A 99 2.04 -15.64 -3.86
C THR A 99 1.09 -15.56 -5.06
N ARG A 100 0.14 -14.62 -5.05
CA ARG A 100 -0.78 -14.40 -6.17
C ARG A 100 -0.05 -14.00 -7.46
N LEU A 101 0.96 -13.16 -7.36
CA LEU A 101 1.76 -12.74 -8.52
C LEU A 101 2.58 -13.89 -9.09
N ARG A 102 3.16 -14.75 -8.23
CA ARG A 102 3.88 -15.96 -8.67
C ARG A 102 2.96 -16.93 -9.41
N GLU A 103 1.75 -17.16 -8.90
CA GLU A 103 0.77 -18.01 -9.57
C GLU A 103 0.31 -17.41 -10.90
N ARG A 104 0.03 -16.11 -10.94
CA ARG A 104 -0.30 -15.41 -12.19
C ARG A 104 0.84 -15.53 -13.22
N ARG A 105 2.10 -15.37 -12.79
CA ARG A 105 3.27 -15.53 -13.66
C ARG A 105 3.33 -16.94 -14.25
N LYS A 106 3.17 -17.97 -13.43
CA LYS A 106 3.13 -19.38 -13.89
C LYS A 106 2.00 -19.61 -14.91
N ASN A 107 0.83 -19.02 -14.70
CA ASN A 107 -0.28 -19.11 -15.64
C ASN A 107 0.03 -18.42 -16.98
N VAL A 108 0.75 -17.29 -16.96
CA VAL A 108 1.26 -16.65 -18.18
C VAL A 108 2.27 -17.54 -18.88
N ASP A 109 3.29 -18.04 -18.18
CA ASP A 109 4.33 -18.90 -18.77
C ASP A 109 3.72 -20.16 -19.42
N THR A 110 2.75 -20.81 -18.76
CA THR A 110 2.06 -21.98 -19.34
C THR A 110 1.16 -21.63 -20.51
N SER A 111 0.62 -20.40 -20.57
CA SER A 111 -0.19 -19.94 -21.70
C SER A 111 0.68 -19.58 -22.89
N GLU A 112 1.85 -18.96 -22.66
CA GLU A 112 2.87 -18.68 -23.66
C GLU A 112 3.41 -19.98 -24.28
N GLN A 113 3.74 -20.99 -23.47
CA GLN A 113 4.15 -22.30 -23.98
C GLN A 113 3.09 -22.95 -24.87
N LYS A 114 1.82 -22.90 -24.45
CA LYS A 114 0.71 -23.43 -25.27
C LYS A 114 0.51 -22.64 -26.55
N LEU A 115 0.66 -21.32 -26.49
CA LEU A 115 0.58 -20.46 -27.67
C LEU A 115 1.68 -20.82 -28.65
N GLU A 116 2.92 -20.96 -28.19
CA GLU A 116 4.07 -21.29 -29.02
C GLU A 116 3.88 -22.65 -29.71
N THR A 117 3.47 -23.69 -28.97
CA THR A 117 3.16 -24.99 -29.59
C THR A 117 2.06 -24.88 -30.65
N ILE A 118 1.02 -24.07 -30.44
CA ILE A 118 -0.02 -23.87 -31.45
C ILE A 118 0.54 -23.11 -32.66
N MET A 119 1.38 -22.10 -32.44
CA MET A 119 2.02 -21.35 -33.52
C MET A 119 2.90 -22.26 -34.38
N GLU A 120 3.76 -23.08 -33.77
CA GLU A 120 4.58 -24.08 -34.48
C GLU A 120 3.70 -25.02 -35.34
N THR A 121 2.60 -25.55 -34.77
CA THR A 121 1.70 -26.42 -35.56
C THR A 121 1.01 -25.68 -36.71
N LEU A 122 0.67 -24.40 -36.52
CA LEU A 122 0.07 -23.58 -37.57
C LEU A 122 1.09 -23.24 -38.66
N GLU A 123 2.35 -23.03 -38.31
CA GLU A 123 3.44 -22.85 -39.27
C GLU A 123 3.66 -24.12 -40.10
N ASP A 124 3.67 -25.28 -39.47
CA ASP A 124 3.74 -26.57 -40.16
C ASP A 124 2.53 -26.75 -41.08
N ASP A 125 1.31 -26.42 -40.63
CA ASP A 125 0.10 -26.47 -41.46
C ASP A 125 0.20 -25.52 -42.68
N VAL A 126 0.77 -24.32 -42.51
CA VAL A 126 1.06 -23.40 -43.63
C VAL A 126 2.04 -24.07 -44.60
N TRP A 127 3.15 -24.64 -44.13
CA TRP A 127 4.12 -25.27 -45.03
C TRP A 127 3.61 -26.57 -45.67
N ASP A 128 2.68 -27.27 -45.03
CA ASP A 128 1.96 -28.41 -45.58
C ASP A 128 0.91 -28.01 -46.65
N GLY A 129 0.75 -26.72 -46.94
CA GLY A 129 -0.24 -26.23 -47.89
C GLY A 129 -1.68 -26.30 -47.37
N ARG A 130 -1.88 -26.46 -46.05
CA ARG A 130 -3.22 -26.49 -45.45
C ARG A 130 -3.73 -25.06 -45.28
N PRO A 131 -5.06 -24.84 -45.40
CA PRO A 131 -5.63 -23.51 -45.28
C PRO A 131 -5.60 -23.05 -43.81
N VAL A 132 -4.76 -22.06 -43.51
CA VAL A 132 -4.71 -21.40 -42.20
C VAL A 132 -5.38 -20.04 -42.32
N ASN A 133 -6.55 -19.87 -41.69
CA ASN A 133 -7.31 -18.61 -41.75
C ASN A 133 -7.96 -18.30 -40.40
N THR A 134 -8.57 -17.13 -40.31
CA THR A 134 -9.16 -16.56 -39.09
C THR A 134 -10.31 -17.40 -38.51
N GLU A 135 -10.95 -18.24 -39.32
CA GLU A 135 -12.02 -19.14 -38.84
C GLU A 135 -11.51 -20.41 -38.19
N LEU A 136 -10.25 -20.77 -38.45
CA LEU A 136 -9.66 -22.01 -37.98
C LEU A 136 -9.67 -22.04 -36.45
N SER A 137 -10.14 -23.15 -35.89
CA SER A 137 -10.28 -23.32 -34.44
C SER A 137 -8.95 -23.16 -33.71
N SER A 138 -7.84 -23.61 -34.31
CA SER A 138 -6.49 -23.42 -33.80
C SER A 138 -6.06 -21.95 -33.75
N VAL A 139 -6.39 -21.15 -34.79
CA VAL A 139 -6.12 -19.70 -34.84
C VAL A 139 -6.94 -18.96 -33.78
N LYS A 140 -8.24 -19.27 -33.66
CA LYS A 140 -9.11 -18.72 -32.61
C LYS A 140 -8.61 -19.08 -31.20
N LYS A 141 -8.09 -20.30 -31.03
CA LYS A 141 -7.53 -20.76 -29.75
C LYS A 141 -6.23 -20.01 -29.40
N ALA A 142 -5.35 -19.80 -30.38
CA ALA A 142 -4.14 -18.98 -30.23
C ALA A 142 -4.51 -17.53 -29.88
N ALA A 143 -5.44 -16.92 -30.61
CA ALA A 143 -5.95 -15.58 -30.37
C ALA A 143 -6.47 -15.41 -28.94
N ARG A 144 -7.27 -16.37 -28.46
CA ARG A 144 -7.77 -16.38 -27.07
C ARG A 144 -6.66 -16.51 -26.02
N LEU A 145 -5.62 -17.31 -26.28
CA LEU A 145 -4.49 -17.46 -25.36
C LEU A 145 -3.62 -16.19 -25.30
N ALA A 146 -3.44 -15.54 -26.45
CA ALA A 146 -2.69 -14.30 -26.58
C ALA A 146 -3.52 -13.04 -26.23
N GLN A 147 -4.84 -13.17 -26.06
CA GLN A 147 -5.78 -12.06 -25.85
C GLN A 147 -5.73 -11.00 -26.96
N VAL A 148 -5.68 -11.47 -28.22
CA VAL A 148 -5.67 -10.64 -29.43
C VAL A 148 -6.75 -11.13 -30.40
N GLU A 149 -6.96 -10.42 -31.50
CA GLU A 149 -7.89 -10.87 -32.53
C GLU A 149 -7.26 -11.98 -33.40
N PRO A 150 -8.08 -12.86 -34.03
CA PRO A 150 -7.57 -13.89 -34.95
C PRO A 150 -6.72 -13.32 -36.09
N ASP A 151 -7.02 -12.12 -36.55
CA ASP A 151 -6.27 -11.43 -37.62
C ASP A 151 -4.82 -11.15 -37.18
N ASP A 152 -4.61 -10.72 -35.93
CA ASP A 152 -3.28 -10.48 -35.36
C ASP A 152 -2.43 -11.76 -35.30
N ILE A 153 -3.07 -12.93 -35.14
CA ILE A 153 -2.38 -14.22 -35.18
C ILE A 153 -1.93 -14.54 -36.61
N ILE A 154 -2.78 -14.27 -37.60
CA ILE A 154 -2.44 -14.45 -39.01
C ILE A 154 -1.29 -13.53 -39.41
N ASP A 155 -1.30 -12.27 -38.97
CA ASP A 155 -0.21 -11.34 -39.25
C ASP A 155 1.11 -11.80 -38.59
N ARG A 156 1.07 -12.28 -37.35
CA ARG A 156 2.24 -12.90 -36.71
C ARG A 156 2.74 -14.14 -37.45
N LEU A 157 1.84 -14.97 -37.98
CA LEU A 157 2.23 -16.14 -38.78
C LEU A 157 2.86 -15.72 -40.11
N LYS A 158 2.35 -14.68 -40.77
CA LYS A 158 2.97 -14.11 -41.99
C LYS A 158 4.38 -13.61 -41.70
N GLU A 159 4.56 -12.88 -40.60
CA GLU A 159 5.87 -12.39 -40.17
C GLU A 159 6.85 -13.53 -39.86
N ARG A 160 6.38 -14.59 -39.19
CA ARG A 160 7.22 -15.74 -38.79
C ARG A 160 7.57 -16.66 -39.96
N THR A 161 6.64 -16.88 -40.89
CA THR A 161 6.83 -17.82 -42.01
C THR A 161 7.36 -17.16 -43.28
N GLY A 162 7.10 -15.86 -43.50
CA GLY A 162 7.35 -15.21 -44.78
C GLY A 162 6.47 -15.74 -45.93
N ALA A 163 5.44 -16.53 -45.63
CA ALA A 163 4.55 -17.10 -46.63
C ALA A 163 3.68 -16.02 -47.29
N PRO A 164 3.36 -16.16 -48.59
CA PRO A 164 2.56 -15.17 -49.31
C PRO A 164 1.13 -15.10 -48.78
N ASP A 165 0.47 -13.95 -48.93
CA ASP A 165 -0.88 -13.70 -48.37
C ASP A 165 -1.91 -14.78 -48.73
N HIS A 166 -1.85 -15.33 -49.95
CA HIS A 166 -2.79 -16.33 -50.42
C HIS A 166 -2.70 -17.69 -49.69
N ALA A 167 -1.64 -17.93 -48.91
CA ALA A 167 -1.54 -19.07 -48.00
C ALA A 167 -2.51 -18.96 -46.81
N PHE A 168 -2.96 -17.74 -46.49
CA PHE A 168 -3.77 -17.45 -45.32
C PHE A 168 -5.26 -17.21 -45.62
N VAL A 169 -5.66 -17.44 -46.87
CA VAL A 169 -6.99 -17.15 -47.39
C VAL A 169 -7.80 -18.43 -47.52
N ARG A 170 -9.14 -18.36 -47.44
CA ARG A 170 -9.96 -19.59 -47.56
C ARG A 170 -9.80 -20.21 -48.96
N PRO A 171 -9.90 -21.55 -49.07
CA PRO A 171 -9.92 -22.21 -50.38
C PRO A 171 -11.03 -21.64 -51.27
N GLY A 172 -10.66 -21.01 -52.38
CA GLY A 172 -11.58 -20.40 -53.35
C GLY A 172 -11.71 -18.86 -53.29
N GLU A 173 -11.17 -18.21 -52.26
CA GLU A 173 -11.12 -16.74 -52.17
C GLU A 173 -9.89 -16.15 -52.87
N SER A 174 -8.82 -16.93 -53.03
CA SER A 174 -7.64 -16.55 -53.82
C SER A 174 -7.68 -17.14 -55.24
N ARG A 175 -7.15 -16.38 -56.21
CA ARG A 175 -6.89 -16.87 -57.57
C ARG A 175 -5.72 -17.87 -57.63
N PHE A 176 -4.85 -17.85 -56.63
CA PHE A 176 -3.69 -18.72 -56.50
C PHE A 176 -3.94 -19.80 -55.45
N LYS A 177 -3.60 -21.04 -55.76
CA LYS A 177 -3.74 -22.17 -54.85
C LYS A 177 -2.44 -22.39 -54.11
N TRP A 178 -2.44 -22.11 -52.81
CA TRP A 178 -1.36 -22.52 -51.94
C TRP A 178 -1.29 -24.06 -51.92
N SER A 179 -0.15 -24.62 -52.34
CA SER A 179 0.04 -26.06 -52.46
C SER A 179 1.34 -26.51 -51.80
N PRO A 180 1.46 -27.77 -51.35
CA PRO A 180 2.69 -28.27 -50.74
C PRO A 180 3.94 -28.10 -51.63
N ALA A 181 3.78 -28.18 -52.95
CA ALA A 181 4.88 -28.01 -53.89
C ALA A 181 5.34 -26.54 -53.98
N GLU A 182 4.41 -25.60 -53.92
CA GLU A 182 4.72 -24.16 -53.90
C GLU A 182 5.34 -23.76 -52.56
N ALA A 183 4.79 -24.31 -51.46
CA ALA A 183 5.32 -24.14 -50.12
C ALA A 183 6.77 -24.64 -50.00
N ALA A 184 7.07 -25.84 -50.50
CA ALA A 184 8.43 -26.38 -50.52
C ALA A 184 9.41 -25.52 -51.35
N ARG A 185 8.94 -24.92 -52.46
CA ARG A 185 9.77 -24.05 -53.29
C ARG A 185 10.13 -22.75 -52.54
N ILE A 186 9.14 -22.08 -51.96
CA ILE A 186 9.36 -20.83 -51.22
C ILE A 186 10.18 -21.07 -49.96
N LYS A 187 9.94 -22.17 -49.24
CA LYS A 187 10.74 -22.54 -48.07
C LYS A 187 12.22 -22.73 -48.43
N ALA A 188 12.50 -23.42 -49.54
CA ALA A 188 13.87 -23.58 -50.04
C ALA A 188 14.50 -22.26 -50.54
N GLU A 189 13.71 -21.29 -50.99
CA GLU A 189 14.19 -19.94 -51.33
C GLU A 189 14.51 -19.11 -50.08
N LEU A 190 13.81 -19.32 -48.97
CA LEU A 190 14.04 -18.63 -47.70
C LEU A 190 15.19 -19.22 -46.87
N ASP A 191 15.46 -20.52 -47.02
CA ASP A 191 16.55 -21.23 -46.32
C ASP A 191 17.94 -21.03 -46.97
N ASN A 192 18.02 -20.44 -48.17
CA ASN A 192 19.27 -20.15 -48.90
C ASN A 192 19.73 -18.70 -48.74
#